data_AF-A0A941B169-F1
#
_entry.id   AF-A0A941B169-F1
#
_cell.length_a   1.000
_cell.length_b   1.000
_cell.length_c   1.000
_cell.angle_alpha   90.00
_cell.angle_beta   90.00
_cell.angle_gamma   90.00
#
_symmetry.space_group_name_H-M   'P 1'
#
loop_
_entity.id
_entity.type
_entity.pdbx_description
1 polymer ?
#
loop_
_entity_poly.entity_id
_entity_poly.type
_entity_poly.pdbx_seq_one_letter_code
_entity_poly.pdbx_strand_id
1 'polypeptide(L)' 'MAALLRLPGGAGDASELVEALLVAAQAREATAPDLAARWRRIAHDISDALDALPAPRHTT' A
#
# COMPACT_ATOMS: atom_id res chain seq x y z
N MET A 1 -12.46 -11.27 0.54
CA MET A 1 -11.87 -11.35 1.88
C MET A 1 -10.93 -10.17 2.03
N ALA A 2 -11.27 -9.17 2.85
CA ALA A 2 -10.46 -7.97 3.05
C ALA A 2 -9.52 -8.20 4.24
N ALA A 3 -8.21 -8.07 4.04
CA ALA A 3 -7.23 -8.12 5.12
C ALA A 3 -7.15 -6.74 5.77
N LEU A 4 -7.61 -6.64 7.01
CA LEU A 4 -7.45 -5.42 7.82
C LEU A 4 -6.01 -5.33 8.29
N LEU A 5 -5.19 -4.54 7.60
CA LEU A 5 -3.86 -4.14 8.04
C LEU A 5 -4.00 -3.06 9.11
N ARG A 6 -3.65 -3.39 10.35
CA ARG A 6 -3.63 -2.45 11.47
C ARG A 6 -2.17 -2.12 11.77
N LEU A 7 -1.71 -0.99 11.27
CA LEU A 7 -0.32 -0.57 11.37
C LEU A 7 -0.08 0.23 12.66
N PRO A 8 0.88 -0.19 13.51
CA PRO A 8 1.20 0.51 14.74
C PRO A 8 2.05 1.76 14.45
N GLY A 9 1.42 2.88 14.09
CA GLY A 9 2.12 4.15 13.83
C GLY A 9 1.34 5.18 13.01
N GLY A 10 0.22 4.77 12.38
CA GLY A 10 -0.62 5.67 11.58
C GLY A 10 -0.34 5.54 10.08
N ALA A 11 -0.83 6.49 9.28
CA ALA A 11 -0.73 6.44 7.82
C ALA A 11 0.70 6.57 7.28
N GLY A 12 1.65 7.14 8.06
CA GLY A 12 3.05 7.27 7.67
C GLY A 12 3.72 5.93 7.36
N ASP A 13 3.56 4.95 8.25
CA ASP A 13 4.10 3.59 8.06
C ASP A 13 3.41 2.85 6.90
N ALA A 14 2.17 3.21 6.58
CA ALA A 14 1.43 2.61 5.47
C ALA A 14 2.00 3.06 4.13
N SER A 15 2.38 4.34 4.00
CA SER A 15 3.04 4.87 2.82
C SER A 15 4.41 4.22 2.60
N GLU A 16 5.19 3.99 3.66
CA GLU A 16 6.47 3.27 3.58
C GLU A 16 6.31 1.84 3.06
N LEU A 17 5.24 1.14 3.47
CA LEU A 17 4.91 -0.19 2.97
C LEU A 17 4.54 -0.19 1.47
N VAL A 18 3.80 0.83 1.01
CA VAL A 18 3.46 1.00 -0.41
C VAL A 18 4.72 1.25 -1.23
N GLU A 19 5.62 2.11 -0.76
CA GLU A 19 6.90 2.39 -1.42
C GLU A 19 7.78 1.13 -1.51
N ALA A 20 7.93 0.39 -0.41
CA ALA A 20 8.68 -0.86 -0.40
C ALA A 20 8.11 -1.90 -1.40
N LEU A 21 6.78 -1.97 -1.51
CA LEU A 21 6.10 -2.86 -2.46
C LEU A 21 6.36 -2.45 -3.91
N LEU A 22 6.39 -1.15 -4.20
CA LEU A 22 6.68 -0.61 -5.54
C LEU A 22 8.14 -0.85 -5.94
N VAL A 23 9.09 -0.67 -5.02
CA VAL A 23 10.51 -0.99 -5.25
C VAL A 23 10.69 -2.48 -5.53
N ALA A 24 10.02 -3.34 -4.76
CA ALA A 24 10.06 -4.79 -4.98
C ALA A 24 9.44 -5.18 -6.33
N ALA A 25 8.35 -4.52 -6.76
CA ALA A 25 7.73 -4.73 -8.06
C ALA A 25 8.67 -4.33 -9.20
N GLN A 26 9.35 -3.19 -9.07
CA GLN A 26 10.31 -2.70 -10.05
C GLN A 26 11.51 -3.65 -10.19
N ALA A 27 12.04 -4.18 -9.08
CA ALA A 27 13.11 -5.17 -9.10
C ALA A 27 12.73 -6.49 -9.78
N ARG A 28 11.43 -6.85 -9.79
CA ARG A 28 10.92 -8.07 -10.43
C ARG A 28 10.41 -7.88 -11.85
N GLU A 29 10.44 -6.67 -12.39
CA GLU A 29 9.87 -6.38 -13.71
C GLU A 29 10.54 -7.18 -14.85
N ALA A 30 11.86 -7.33 -14.79
CA ALA A 30 12.62 -8.04 -15.81
C ALA A 30 12.49 -9.58 -15.71
N THR A 31 12.12 -10.11 -14.55
CA THR A 31 12.16 -11.56 -14.26
C THR A 31 10.78 -12.18 -14.09
N ALA A 32 9.79 -11.40 -13.65
CA ALA A 32 8.41 -11.84 -13.44
C ALA A 32 7.44 -10.66 -13.65
N PRO A 33 7.21 -10.24 -14.91
CA PRO A 33 6.42 -9.04 -15.22
C PRO A 33 4.97 -9.13 -14.71
N ASP A 34 4.36 -10.32 -14.75
CA ASP A 34 3.00 -10.52 -14.22
C ASP A 34 2.93 -10.32 -12.70
N LEU A 35 3.99 -10.73 -11.99
CA LEU A 35 4.08 -10.55 -10.55
C LEU A 35 4.33 -9.09 -10.19
N ALA A 36 5.20 -8.41 -10.94
CA ALA A 36 5.42 -6.96 -10.81
C ALA A 36 4.13 -6.18 -11.04
N ALA A 37 3.36 -6.51 -12.09
CA ALA A 37 2.07 -5.90 -12.39
C ALA A 37 1.05 -6.13 -11.25
N ARG A 38 1.02 -7.34 -10.69
CA ARG A 38 0.15 -7.66 -9.54
C ARG A 38 0.53 -6.85 -8.30
N TRP A 39 1.82 -6.74 -7.99
CA TRP A 39 2.29 -5.97 -6.84
C TRP A 39 2.03 -4.48 -6.98
N ARG A 40 2.17 -3.92 -8.18
CA ARG A 40 1.76 -2.54 -8.45
C ARG A 40 0.28 -2.30 -8.23
N ARG A 41 -0.56 -3.23 -8.69
CA ARG A 41 -2.01 -3.12 -8.48
C ARG A 41 -2.35 -3.09 -6.99
N ILE A 42 -1.75 -3.98 -6.21
CA ILE A 42 -1.94 -4.00 -4.74
C ILE A 42 -1.46 -2.69 -4.10
N ALA A 43 -0.30 -2.17 -4.52
CA ALA A 43 0.22 -0.89 -4.03
C ALA A 43 -0.75 0.27 -4.32
N HIS A 44 -1.32 0.30 -5.52
CA HIS A 44 -2.29 1.31 -5.93
C HIS A 44 -3.60 1.20 -5.13
N ASP A 45 -4.16 0.00 -5.01
CA ASP A 45 -5.38 -0.24 -4.24
C ASP A 45 -5.22 0.17 -2.76
N ILE A 46 -4.03 -0.04 -2.18
CA ILE A 46 -3.72 0.40 -0.81
C ILE A 46 -3.62 1.91 -0.74
N SER A 47 -2.93 2.56 -1.69
CA SER A 47 -2.79 4.02 -1.73
C SER A 47 -4.15 4.70 -1.87
N ASP A 48 -5.01 4.21 -2.76
CA ASP A 48 -6.37 4.70 -2.93
C ASP A 48 -7.19 4.55 -1.64
N ALA A 49 -7.01 3.42 -0.93
CA ALA A 49 -7.69 3.21 0.36
C ALA A 49 -7.18 4.15 1.45
N LEU A 50 -5.88 4.49 1.45
CA LEU A 50 -5.29 5.46 2.38
C LEU A 50 -5.80 6.87 2.10
N ASP A 51 -5.88 7.26 0.82
CA ASP A 51 -6.43 8.56 0.40
C ASP A 51 -7.93 8.68 0.71
N ALA A 52 -8.66 7.57 0.68
CA ALA A 52 -10.07 7.50 1.04
C ALA A 52 -10.32 7.49 2.56
N LEU A 53 -9.27 7.46 3.40
CA LEU A 53 -9.45 7.47 4.85
C LEU A 53 -10.08 8.80 5.29
N PRO A 54 -11.19 8.78 6.04
CA PRO A 54 -11.77 10.00 6.57
C PRO A 54 -10.78 10.66 7.53
N ALA A 55 -10.73 11.99 7.50
CA ALA A 55 -9.91 12.77 8.43
C ALA A 55 -10.14 12.31 9.88
N PRO A 56 -9.09 12.21 10.70
CA PRO A 56 -9.21 11.71 12.06
C PRO A 56 -10.27 12.53 12.80
N ARG A 57 -11.31 11.87 13.30
CA ARG A 57 -12.30 12.51 14.15
C ARG A 57 -11.62 12.84 15.47
N HIS A 58 -11.21 14.09 15.63
CA HIS A 58 -10.77 14.63 16.91
C HIS A 58 -11.97 14.56 17.86
N THR A 59 -12.04 13.52 18.68
CA THR A 59 -12.92 13.51 19.85
C THR A 59 -12.33 14.50 20.83
N THR A 60 -13.01 15.65 20.94
CA THR A 60 -12.76 16.68 21.96
C THR A 60 -13.10 16.13 23.34
#